data_AF-A0A2R5EN11-F1
#
_entry.id   AF-A0A2R5EN11-F1
#
_cell.length_a   1.000
_cell.length_b   1.000
_cell.length_c   1.000
_cell.angle_alpha   90.00
_cell.angle_beta   90.00
_cell.angle_gamma   90.00
#
_symmetry.space_group_name_H-M   'P 1'
#
loop_
_entity.id
_entity.type
_entity.pdbx_description
1 polymer ?
#
loop_
_entity_poly.entity_id
_entity_poly.type
_entity_poly.pdbx_seq_one_letter_code
_entity_poly.pdbx_strand_id
1 'polypeptide(L)'
;MDASPPLPSALPGKLSIRQQQLPGPLGPLTVRIYQSLDGASPAPGILYLHGGGFVAGGLEEADFPARQIAEQTGALVLSLAYSLAPGKPFPAAPEDAYAALCWLHRMAPALNVDPARLAVVGDDAGGNLGAALALIARDRN
;
A
#
# COMPACT_ATOMS: atom_id res chain seq x y z
N MET A 1 -6.24 -33.27 -9.55
CA MET A 1 -5.26 -32.82 -8.53
C MET A 1 -4.31 -31.91 -9.25
N ASP A 2 -4.67 -30.64 -9.36
CA ASP A 2 -3.90 -29.65 -10.09
C ASP A 2 -2.92 -29.03 -9.09
N ALA A 3 -1.66 -29.43 -9.16
CA ALA A 3 -0.63 -28.89 -8.29
C ALA A 3 -0.27 -27.51 -8.82
N SER A 4 -0.74 -26.46 -8.11
CA SER A 4 -0.29 -25.09 -8.37
C SER A 4 1.24 -25.07 -8.44
N PRO A 5 1.84 -24.38 -9.43
CA PRO A 5 3.28 -24.28 -9.52
C PRO A 5 3.84 -23.71 -8.21
N PRO A 6 5.02 -24.16 -7.76
CA PRO A 6 5.64 -23.60 -6.57
C PRO A 6 5.81 -22.10 -6.76
N LEU A 7 5.38 -21.33 -5.74
CA LEU A 7 5.70 -19.91 -5.69
C LEU A 7 7.21 -19.75 -5.86
N PRO A 8 7.69 -18.80 -6.67
CA PRO A 8 9.12 -18.52 -6.76
C PRO A 8 9.66 -18.38 -5.35
N SER A 9 10.75 -19.09 -5.03
CA SER A 9 11.36 -18.94 -3.70
C SER A 9 11.74 -17.48 -3.56
N ALA A 10 11.02 -16.74 -2.72
CA ALA A 10 11.36 -15.37 -2.40
C ALA A 10 12.80 -15.41 -1.87
N LEU A 11 13.73 -14.85 -2.63
CA LEU A 11 15.02 -14.52 -2.07
C LEU A 11 14.72 -13.61 -0.89
N PRO A 12 15.28 -13.83 0.32
CA PRO A 12 15.23 -12.83 1.37
C PRO A 12 16.02 -11.62 0.87
N GLY A 13 15.35 -10.74 0.14
CA GLY A 13 15.91 -9.51 -0.37
C GLY A 13 16.05 -8.53 0.77
N LYS A 14 17.18 -7.85 0.87
CA LYS A 14 17.33 -6.78 1.85
C LYS A 14 16.33 -5.67 1.48
N LEU A 15 15.42 -5.34 2.40
CA LEU A 15 14.51 -4.22 2.23
C LEU A 15 15.13 -2.92 2.73
N SER A 16 15.02 -1.86 1.94
CA SER A 16 15.05 -0.49 2.46
C SER A 16 13.66 -0.16 3.00
N ILE A 17 13.60 0.28 4.25
CA ILE A 17 12.35 0.63 4.92
C ILE A 17 12.50 2.05 5.44
N ARG A 18 11.57 2.92 5.04
CA ARG A 18 11.56 4.32 5.48
C ARG A 18 10.14 4.82 5.69
N GLN A 19 9.98 5.72 6.65
CA GLN A 19 8.74 6.43 6.87
C GLN A 19 8.79 7.81 6.21
N GLN A 20 7.68 8.25 5.66
CA GLN A 20 7.55 9.55 5.00
C GLN A 20 6.17 10.14 5.28
N GLN A 21 6.08 11.47 5.24
CA GLN A 21 4.79 12.15 5.16
C GLN A 21 4.48 12.55 3.71
N LEU A 22 3.22 12.38 3.31
CA LEU A 22 2.69 12.88 2.05
C LEU A 22 1.49 13.81 2.32
N PRO A 23 1.19 14.76 1.42
CA PRO A 23 0.03 15.63 1.59
C PRO A 23 -1.27 14.83 1.46
N GLY A 24 -2.17 14.98 2.44
CA GLY A 24 -3.51 14.41 2.42
C GLY A 24 -4.61 15.46 2.54
N PRO A 25 -5.87 15.06 2.34
CA PRO A 25 -7.03 15.97 2.29
C PRO A 25 -7.35 16.61 3.65
N LEU A 26 -7.01 15.91 4.75
CA LEU A 26 -7.25 16.36 6.12
C LEU A 26 -5.94 16.63 6.89
N GLY A 27 -4.86 16.89 6.16
CA GLY A 27 -3.51 17.08 6.70
C GLY A 27 -2.52 16.00 6.22
N PRO A 28 -1.27 16.02 6.72
CA PRO A 28 -0.25 15.07 6.32
C PRO A 28 -0.64 13.63 6.65
N LEU A 29 -0.40 12.72 5.70
CA LEU A 29 -0.56 11.28 5.86
C LEU A 29 0.81 10.63 6.06
N THR A 30 0.89 9.73 7.03
CA THR A 30 2.12 8.98 7.28
C THR A 30 2.07 7.67 6.50
N VAL A 31 3.16 7.39 5.79
CA VAL A 31 3.34 6.13 5.05
C VAL A 31 4.66 5.48 5.43
N ARG A 32 4.71 4.15 5.38
CA ARG A 32 5.96 3.39 5.40
C ARG A 32 6.19 2.74 4.04
N ILE A 33 7.36 2.99 3.46
CA ILE A 33 7.77 2.49 2.15
C ILE A 33 8.73 1.33 2.38
N TYR A 34 8.42 0.19 1.78
CA TYR A 34 9.24 -1.01 1.74
C TYR A 34 9.69 -1.22 0.30
N GLN A 35 10.99 -1.25 0.09
CA GLN A 35 11.58 -1.36 -1.25
C GLN A 35 12.66 -2.41 -1.25
N SER A 36 12.54 -3.40 -2.12
CA SER A 36 13.60 -4.39 -2.33
C SER A 36 14.83 -3.70 -2.94
N LEU A 37 16.01 -3.95 -2.35
CA LEU A 37 17.29 -3.46 -2.87
C LEU A 37 17.77 -4.27 -4.07
N ASP A 38 17.28 -5.50 -4.21
CA ASP A 38 17.70 -6.45 -5.24
C ASP A 38 16.56 -6.73 -6.26
N GLY A 39 15.48 -5.93 -6.20
CA GLY A 39 14.27 -6.10 -6.99
C GLY A 39 14.37 -5.59 -8.43
N ALA A 40 13.37 -5.93 -9.24
CA ALA A 40 13.25 -5.44 -10.61
C ALA A 40 13.11 -3.90 -10.65
N SER A 41 13.60 -3.30 -11.74
CA SER A 41 13.61 -1.87 -11.96
C SER A 41 13.10 -1.56 -13.39
N PRO A 42 11.96 -0.86 -13.57
CA PRO A 42 11.08 -0.36 -12.54
C PRO A 42 10.27 -1.49 -11.85
N ALA A 43 10.04 -1.35 -10.54
CA ALA A 43 9.27 -2.33 -9.76
C ALA A 43 7.75 -2.11 -9.95
N PRO A 44 6.89 -3.13 -9.75
CA PRO A 44 5.47 -2.89 -9.46
C PRO A 44 5.32 -2.04 -8.19
N GLY A 45 4.20 -1.31 -8.07
CA GLY A 45 3.85 -0.54 -6.88
C GLY A 45 2.59 -1.09 -6.20
N ILE A 46 2.61 -1.19 -4.87
CA ILE A 46 1.47 -1.64 -4.07
C ILE A 46 1.14 -0.59 -3.02
N LEU A 47 -0.11 -0.15 -2.97
CA LEU A 47 -0.66 0.54 -1.79
C LEU A 47 -1.23 -0.51 -0.84
N TYR A 48 -0.68 -0.61 0.37
CA TYR A 48 -1.17 -1.50 1.41
C TYR A 48 -2.02 -0.74 2.44
N LEU A 49 -3.21 -1.29 2.71
CA LEU A 49 -4.21 -0.75 3.63
C LEU A 49 -4.45 -1.78 4.74
N HIS A 50 -4.10 -1.45 5.97
CA HIS A 50 -4.24 -2.36 7.11
C HIS A 50 -5.70 -2.59 7.51
N GLY A 51 -5.98 -3.73 8.16
CA GLY A 51 -7.25 -4.01 8.82
C GLY A 51 -7.48 -3.22 10.13
N GLY A 52 -8.48 -3.60 10.91
CA GLY A 52 -8.76 -2.96 12.21
C GLY A 52 -10.10 -2.23 12.28
N GLY A 53 -11.07 -2.65 11.47
CA GLY A 53 -12.46 -2.14 11.55
C GLY A 53 -12.61 -0.63 11.39
N PHE A 54 -11.66 0.05 10.75
CA PHE A 54 -11.57 1.52 10.64
C PHE A 54 -11.40 2.28 11.97
N VAL A 55 -11.17 1.58 13.09
CA VAL A 55 -11.06 2.17 14.44
C VAL A 55 -9.73 1.86 15.13
N ALA A 56 -8.96 0.92 14.58
CA ALA A 56 -7.68 0.47 15.11
C ALA A 56 -6.72 0.09 13.96
N GLY A 57 -5.51 -0.31 14.33
CA GLY A 57 -4.43 -0.65 13.41
C GLY A 57 -3.54 0.56 13.09
N GLY A 58 -2.52 0.32 12.29
CA GLY A 58 -1.51 1.30 11.95
C GLY A 58 -0.34 0.65 11.22
N LEU A 59 0.76 1.39 11.15
CA LEU A 59 1.94 0.92 10.43
C LEU A 59 2.65 -0.21 11.17
N GLU A 60 2.50 -0.30 12.48
CA GLU A 60 3.12 -1.33 13.33
C GLU A 60 2.48 -2.68 13.04
N GLU A 61 1.14 -2.76 13.02
CA GLU A 61 0.40 -3.97 12.66
C GLU A 61 0.58 -4.32 11.17
N ALA A 62 0.70 -3.30 10.32
CA ALA A 62 0.94 -3.48 8.89
C ALA A 62 2.37 -3.94 8.56
N ASP A 63 3.33 -3.89 9.50
CA ASP A 63 4.75 -4.02 9.17
C ASP A 63 5.10 -5.41 8.63
N PHE A 64 4.65 -6.45 9.33
CA PHE A 64 4.89 -7.83 8.94
C PHE A 64 4.28 -8.18 7.56
N PRO A 65 2.98 -7.95 7.30
CA PRO A 65 2.42 -8.24 5.98
C PRO A 65 3.03 -7.39 4.87
N ALA A 66 3.32 -6.10 5.11
CA ALA A 66 3.94 -5.24 4.10
C ALA A 66 5.35 -5.71 3.71
N ARG A 67 6.17 -6.14 4.68
CA ARG A 67 7.49 -6.74 4.41
C ARG A 67 7.36 -8.02 3.59
N GLN A 68 6.47 -8.93 3.99
CA GLN A 68 6.27 -10.20 3.29
C GLN A 68 5.83 -9.98 1.84
N ILE A 69 4.91 -9.04 1.61
CA ILE A 69 4.49 -8.68 0.26
C ILE A 69 5.68 -8.12 -0.54
N ALA A 70 6.45 -7.19 0.02
CA ALA A 70 7.60 -6.60 -0.67
C ALA A 70 8.68 -7.65 -1.02
N GLU A 71 9.03 -8.52 -0.07
CA GLU A 71 10.02 -9.59 -0.25
C GLU A 71 9.59 -10.62 -1.30
N GLN A 72 8.32 -11.04 -1.26
CA GLN A 72 7.82 -12.11 -2.14
C GLN A 72 7.51 -11.62 -3.56
N THR A 73 7.08 -10.37 -3.71
CA THR A 73 6.68 -9.82 -5.02
C THR A 73 7.77 -9.00 -5.70
N GLY A 74 8.77 -8.53 -4.94
CA GLY A 74 9.73 -7.54 -5.40
C GLY A 74 9.11 -6.15 -5.69
N ALA A 75 7.83 -5.95 -5.36
CA ALA A 75 7.16 -4.67 -5.51
C ALA A 75 7.59 -3.68 -4.42
N LEU A 76 7.51 -2.38 -4.74
CA LEU A 76 7.52 -1.36 -3.72
C LEU A 76 6.17 -1.36 -3.02
N VAL A 77 6.16 -1.50 -1.69
CA VAL A 77 4.95 -1.43 -0.88
C VAL A 77 4.91 -0.09 -0.15
N LEU A 78 3.84 0.68 -0.37
CA LEU A 78 3.49 1.89 0.35
C LEU A 78 2.39 1.54 1.35
N SER A 79 2.74 1.34 2.62
CA SER A 79 1.78 1.09 3.70
C SER A 79 1.27 2.42 4.26
N LEU A 80 -0.05 2.60 4.33
CA LEU A 80 -0.69 3.86 4.72
C LEU A 80 -1.27 3.79 6.13
N ALA A 81 -0.92 4.77 6.99
CA ALA A 81 -1.64 5.07 8.22
C ALA A 81 -2.85 5.97 7.91
N TYR A 82 -3.96 5.37 7.48
CA TYR A 82 -5.17 6.11 7.12
C TYR A 82 -5.93 6.60 8.36
N SER A 83 -6.79 7.60 8.17
CA SER A 83 -7.63 8.17 9.23
C SER A 83 -8.56 7.15 9.90
N LEU A 84 -8.56 7.11 11.24
CA LEU A 84 -9.39 6.20 12.04
C LEU A 84 -10.59 6.89 12.69
N ALA A 85 -11.72 6.20 12.72
CA ALA A 85 -12.88 6.54 13.51
C ALA A 85 -12.67 6.24 15.01
N PRO A 86 -13.38 6.91 15.93
CA PRO A 86 -14.34 7.99 15.69
C PRO A 86 -13.68 9.35 15.44
N GLY A 87 -12.36 9.49 15.64
CA GLY A 87 -11.66 10.78 15.53
C GLY A 87 -11.77 11.41 14.15
N LYS A 88 -11.74 10.58 13.10
CA LYS A 88 -11.95 10.98 11.70
C LYS A 88 -12.89 9.95 11.04
N PRO A 89 -14.21 10.16 11.10
CA PRO A 89 -15.18 9.19 10.59
C PRO A 89 -15.16 9.13 9.05
N PHE A 90 -15.93 8.18 8.49
CA PHE A 90 -16.21 8.15 7.06
C PHE A 90 -16.66 9.54 6.56
N PRO A 91 -16.13 10.04 5.41
CA PRO A 91 -15.31 9.33 4.42
C PRO A 91 -13.79 9.52 4.53
N ALA A 92 -13.24 9.84 5.71
CA ALA A 92 -11.81 10.19 5.84
C ALA A 92 -10.84 9.11 5.32
N ALA A 93 -11.01 7.84 5.72
CA ALA A 93 -10.14 6.75 5.26
C ALA A 93 -10.16 6.55 3.73
N PRO A 94 -11.33 6.50 3.05
CA PRO A 94 -11.40 6.49 1.58
C PRO A 94 -10.67 7.66 0.90
N GLU A 95 -10.82 8.87 1.41
CA GLU A 95 -10.18 10.06 0.82
C GLU A 95 -8.65 10.03 1.04
N ASP A 96 -8.18 9.58 2.19
CA ASP A 96 -6.76 9.38 2.46
C ASP A 96 -6.15 8.31 1.55
N ALA A 97 -6.85 7.18 1.36
CA ALA A 97 -6.40 6.09 0.51
C ALA A 97 -6.34 6.52 -0.97
N TYR A 98 -7.31 7.31 -1.44
CA TYR A 98 -7.29 7.89 -2.78
C TYR A 98 -6.13 8.88 -2.95
N ALA A 99 -5.91 9.78 -1.98
CA ALA A 99 -4.78 10.70 -2.01
C ALA A 99 -3.42 9.96 -2.04
N ALA A 100 -3.28 8.89 -1.26
CA ALA A 100 -2.07 8.06 -1.24
C ALA A 100 -1.86 7.33 -2.58
N LEU A 101 -2.91 6.80 -3.21
CA LEU A 101 -2.81 6.16 -4.53
C LEU A 101 -2.40 7.16 -5.62
N CYS A 102 -3.03 8.34 -5.65
CA CYS A 102 -2.64 9.41 -6.57
C CYS A 102 -1.20 9.87 -6.33
N TRP A 103 -0.76 9.94 -5.08
CA TRP A 103 0.62 10.26 -4.73
C TRP A 103 1.58 9.18 -5.23
N LEU A 104 1.27 7.89 -5.00
CA LEU A 104 2.09 6.77 -5.47
C LEU A 104 2.24 6.80 -6.99
N HIS A 105 1.15 7.00 -7.73
CA HIS A 105 1.18 7.10 -9.18
C HIS A 105 2.04 8.28 -9.67
N ARG A 106 1.86 9.47 -9.07
CA ARG A 106 2.63 10.68 -9.41
C ARG A 106 4.12 10.53 -9.11
N MET A 107 4.46 9.88 -8.01
CA MET A 107 5.83 9.69 -7.53
C MET A 107 6.50 8.44 -8.10
N ALA A 108 5.79 7.65 -8.90
CA ALA A 108 6.30 6.39 -9.43
C ALA A 108 7.69 6.53 -10.09
N PRO A 109 7.98 7.53 -10.95
CA PRO A 109 9.32 7.70 -11.51
C PRO A 109 10.40 7.94 -10.44
N ALA A 110 10.12 8.76 -9.44
CA ALA A 110 11.06 9.06 -8.35
C ALA A 110 11.27 7.88 -7.39
N LEU A 111 10.29 6.97 -7.33
CA LEU A 111 10.34 5.75 -6.54
C LEU A 111 10.88 4.55 -7.34
N ASN A 112 11.19 4.74 -8.62
CA ASN A 112 11.54 3.68 -9.57
C ASN A 112 10.46 2.57 -9.68
N VAL A 113 9.21 3.00 -9.67
CA VAL A 113 8.01 2.19 -9.82
C VAL A 113 7.42 2.40 -11.21
N ASP A 114 6.87 1.34 -11.78
CA ASP A 114 6.14 1.37 -13.03
C ASP A 114 4.70 1.85 -12.77
N PRO A 115 4.30 3.06 -13.23
CA PRO A 115 2.96 3.60 -12.95
C PRO A 115 1.83 2.81 -13.63
N ALA A 116 2.14 1.94 -14.60
CA ALA A 116 1.16 1.05 -15.24
C ALA A 116 0.96 -0.27 -14.47
N ARG A 117 1.79 -0.55 -13.45
CA ARG A 117 1.72 -1.78 -12.62
C ARG A 117 1.50 -1.43 -11.15
N LEU A 118 0.39 -0.75 -10.88
CA LEU A 118 -0.06 -0.43 -9.53
C LEU A 118 -1.17 -1.39 -9.08
N ALA A 119 -1.10 -1.81 -7.82
CA ALA A 119 -2.14 -2.59 -7.16
C ALA A 119 -2.50 -2.01 -5.79
N VAL A 120 -3.69 -2.35 -5.30
CA VAL A 120 -4.14 -2.05 -3.94
C VAL A 120 -4.34 -3.38 -3.23
N VAL A 121 -3.81 -3.49 -2.01
CA VAL A 121 -3.91 -4.67 -1.17
C VAL A 121 -4.36 -4.25 0.21
N GLY A 122 -5.21 -5.04 0.84
CA GLY A 122 -5.57 -4.84 2.24
C GLY A 122 -6.27 -6.05 2.84
N ASP A 123 -6.26 -6.11 4.17
CA ASP A 123 -6.90 -7.14 4.98
C ASP A 123 -8.09 -6.56 5.76
N ASP A 124 -9.13 -7.35 6.00
CA ASP A 124 -10.31 -6.92 6.79
C ASP A 124 -10.90 -5.57 6.30
N ALA A 125 -10.93 -4.52 7.14
CA ALA A 125 -11.36 -3.17 6.79
C ALA A 125 -10.51 -2.57 5.67
N GLY A 126 -9.21 -2.87 5.64
CA GLY A 126 -8.31 -2.49 4.55
C GLY A 126 -8.66 -3.17 3.23
N GLY A 127 -9.16 -4.41 3.27
CA GLY A 127 -9.69 -5.11 2.10
C GLY A 127 -10.97 -4.46 1.56
N ASN A 128 -11.89 -4.10 2.46
CA ASN A 128 -13.07 -3.30 2.11
C ASN A 128 -12.67 -1.95 1.47
N LEU A 129 -11.72 -1.25 2.11
CA LEU A 129 -11.21 0.03 1.66
C LEU A 129 -10.54 -0.09 0.29
N GLY A 130 -9.77 -1.15 0.05
CA GLY A 130 -9.13 -1.41 -1.23
C GLY A 130 -10.13 -1.64 -2.36
N ALA A 131 -11.21 -2.39 -2.09
CA ALA A 131 -12.30 -2.58 -3.06
C ALA A 131 -13.03 -1.26 -3.37
N ALA A 132 -13.36 -0.48 -2.34
CA ALA A 132 -13.96 0.84 -2.52
C ALA A 132 -13.04 1.79 -3.29
N LEU A 133 -11.74 1.78 -2.99
CA LEU A 133 -10.74 2.60 -3.66
C LEU A 133 -10.63 2.29 -5.16
N ALA A 134 -10.73 1.01 -5.55
CA ALA A 134 -10.73 0.65 -6.97
C ALA A 134 -11.92 1.29 -7.73
N LEU A 135 -13.10 1.33 -7.10
CA LEU A 135 -14.27 2.01 -7.67
C LEU A 135 -14.09 3.54 -7.70
N ILE A 136 -13.59 4.12 -6.61
CA ILE A 136 -13.28 5.56 -6.53
C ILE A 136 -12.28 5.96 -7.63
N ALA A 137 -11.22 5.18 -7.82
CA ALA A 137 -10.20 5.44 -8.83
C ALA A 137 -10.77 5.33 -10.25
N ARG A 138 -11.65 4.37 -10.53
CA ARG A 138 -12.35 4.28 -11.83
C ARG A 138 -13.20 5.52 -12.09
N ASP A 139 -13.93 5.99 -11.08
CA ASP A 139 -14.93 7.06 -11.25
C ASP A 139 -14.32 8.47 -11.24
N ARG A 140 -13.11 8.64 -10.69
CA ARG A 140 -12.40 9.93 -10.59
C ARG A 140 -11.20 10.06 -11.54
N ASN A 141 -10.91 9.05 -12.36
CA ASN A 141 -9.84 9.08 -13.38
C ASN A 141 -10.28 9.78 -14.67
#